data_AF-A0A8J6BH24-F1
#
_entry.id   AF-A0A8J6BH24-F1
#
_cell.length_a   1.000
_cell.length_b   1.000
_cell.length_c   1.000
_cell.angle_alpha   90.00
_cell.angle_beta   90.00
_cell.angle_gamma   90.00
#
_symmetry.space_group_name_H-M   'P 1'
#
loop_
_entity.id
_entity.type
_entity.pdbx_description
1 polymer ?
#
loop_
_entity_poly.entity_id
_entity_poly.type
_entity_poly.pdbx_seq_one_letter_code
_entity_poly.pdbx_strand_id
1 'polypeptide(L)'
;MTVSSPFWLLAAFLIKGVSSADNSPAADKMVDVKGEELFLQCGSDYTWTKDGDEEACDKTKSLGSLWNDPRGVYCRTKQDKSAPKSCVHVYVRRCMNCIELDPGTIAGFIVADIIMIGLIATAVYFVSGSELRRAGRASDKQNLIDKDAEYQVLGRRDNEQYSHLAPRPKRGGY
;
A
#
# COMPACT_ATOMS: atom_id res chain seq x y z
N MET A 1 -27.35 -13.25 -22.26
CA MET A 1 -26.65 -11.97 -21.95
C MET A 1 -25.53 -12.29 -20.97
N THR A 2 -24.30 -12.40 -21.48
CA THR A 2 -23.12 -12.71 -20.68
C THR A 2 -22.72 -11.48 -19.89
N VAL A 3 -22.84 -11.55 -18.57
CA VAL A 3 -22.42 -10.47 -17.66
C VAL A 3 -20.89 -10.48 -17.65
N SER A 4 -20.28 -9.67 -18.51
CA SER A 4 -18.83 -9.48 -18.53
C SER A 4 -18.43 -8.80 -17.22
N SER A 5 -17.89 -9.59 -16.30
CA SER A 5 -17.43 -9.13 -15.00
C SER A 5 -16.43 -7.97 -15.18
N PRO A 6 -16.65 -6.80 -14.54
CA PRO A 6 -15.75 -5.66 -14.61
C PRO A 6 -14.35 -5.95 -14.01
N PHE A 7 -14.19 -7.11 -13.37
CA PHE A 7 -12.93 -7.56 -12.76
C PHE A 7 -11.82 -7.80 -13.80
N TRP A 8 -12.16 -8.20 -15.03
CA TRP A 8 -11.16 -8.42 -16.10
C TRP A 8 -10.59 -7.12 -16.69
N LEU A 9 -11.33 -6.01 -16.60
CA LEU A 9 -10.86 -4.71 -17.09
C LEU A 9 -9.81 -4.09 -16.16
N LEU A 10 -9.94 -4.30 -14.85
CA LEU A 10 -8.96 -3.83 -13.87
C LEU A 10 -7.63 -4.57 -13.98
N ALA A 11 -7.65 -5.88 -14.26
CA ALA A 11 -6.44 -6.68 -14.43
C ALA A 11 -5.62 -6.26 -15.67
N ALA A 12 -6.29 -5.85 -16.76
CA ALA A 12 -5.62 -5.41 -17.97
C ALA A 12 -4.90 -4.05 -17.83
N PHE A 13 -5.37 -3.18 -16.93
CA PHE A 13 -4.76 -1.88 -16.68
C PHE A 13 -3.44 -1.98 -15.89
N LEU A 14 -3.26 -3.03 -15.08
CA LEU A 14 -2.04 -3.24 -14.28
C LEU A 14 -0.86 -3.83 -15.08
N ILE A 15 -1.12 -4.46 -16.24
CA ILE A 15 -0.06 -5.13 -17.03
C ILE A 15 0.63 -4.15 -17.99
N LYS A 16 -0.04 -3.08 -18.40
CA LYS A 16 0.56 -2.06 -19.28
C LYS A 16 1.21 -0.98 -18.43
N GLY A 17 2.42 -1.30 -17.93
CA GLY A 17 3.27 -0.37 -17.20
C GLY A 17 3.38 0.97 -17.93
N VAL A 18 3.21 2.06 -17.17
CA VAL A 18 3.45 3.41 -17.66
C VAL A 18 4.96 3.58 -17.79
N SER A 19 5.44 3.81 -19.02
CA SER A 19 6.84 4.14 -19.29
C SER A 19 6.87 5.60 -19.71
N SER A 20 7.35 6.47 -18.82
CA SER A 20 7.69 7.85 -19.18
C SER A 20 9.07 7.86 -19.82
N ALA A 21 9.11 7.99 -21.15
CA ALA A 21 10.32 8.27 -21.90
C ALA A 21 10.49 9.79 -22.00
N ASP A 22 11.39 10.37 -21.20
CA ASP A 22 11.78 11.77 -21.31
C ASP A 22 12.72 11.98 -22.52
N ASN A 23 12.13 12.36 -23.65
CA ASN A 23 12.87 12.80 -24.84
C ASN A 23 13.09 14.32 -24.75
N SER A 24 14.09 14.75 -23.98
CA SER A 24 14.49 16.16 -23.96
C SER A 24 15.44 16.48 -25.13
N PRO A 25 15.15 17.50 -25.97
CA PRO A 25 16.02 17.88 -27.09
C PRO A 25 17.39 18.34 -26.59
N ALA A 26 18.43 18.06 -27.40
CA ALA A 26 19.82 18.41 -27.12
C ALA A 26 20.06 19.92 -27.11
N ALA A 27 19.61 20.60 -26.05
CA ALA A 27 20.13 21.91 -25.69
C ALA A 27 21.60 21.74 -25.29
N ASP A 28 22.44 22.70 -25.67
CA ASP A 28 23.85 22.77 -25.28
C ASP A 28 23.96 22.72 -23.74
N LYS A 29 24.30 21.54 -23.21
CA LYS A 29 24.27 21.25 -21.77
C LYS A 29 25.49 21.88 -21.10
N MET A 30 25.31 23.02 -20.43
CA MET A 30 26.36 23.71 -19.68
C MET A 30 26.78 22.97 -18.39
N VAL A 31 25.83 22.24 -17.79
CA VAL A 31 26.01 21.51 -16.54
C VAL A 31 25.64 20.05 -16.77
N ASP A 32 26.49 19.15 -16.30
CA ASP A 32 26.31 17.71 -16.38
C ASP A 32 26.38 17.10 -14.98
N VAL A 33 25.46 16.18 -14.68
CA VAL A 33 25.41 15.49 -13.39
C VAL A 33 25.86 14.05 -13.62
N LYS A 34 27.00 13.67 -13.03
CA LYS A 34 27.52 12.30 -13.12
C LYS A 34 27.54 11.68 -11.73
N GLY A 35 26.56 10.83 -11.46
CA GLY A 35 26.40 10.19 -10.16
C GLY A 35 26.07 11.20 -9.07
N GLU A 36 26.98 11.38 -8.11
CA GLU A 36 26.82 12.29 -6.97
C GLU A 36 27.64 13.58 -7.08
N GLU A 37 28.30 13.79 -8.21
CA GLU A 37 29.09 14.98 -8.48
C GLU A 37 28.53 15.77 -9.66
N LEU A 38 28.71 17.09 -9.57
CA LEU A 38 28.22 18.02 -10.56
C LEU A 38 29.41 18.57 -11.35
N PHE A 39 29.31 18.54 -12.66
CA PHE A 39 30.37 18.93 -13.59
C PHE A 39 29.90 20.09 -14.46
N LEU A 40 30.77 21.08 -14.63
CA LEU A 40 30.64 22.10 -15.67
C LEU A 40 31.31 21.60 -16.95
N GLN A 41 30.64 21.77 -18.09
CA GLN A 41 31.19 21.48 -19.40
C GLN A 41 31.85 22.72 -19.97
N CYS A 42 33.17 22.75 -19.93
CA CYS A 42 33.96 23.88 -20.38
C CYS A 42 34.57 23.52 -21.73
N GLY A 43 33.90 23.93 -22.81
CA GLY A 43 34.52 23.85 -24.13
C GLY A 43 35.79 24.72 -24.16
N SER A 44 36.76 24.37 -25.00
CA SER A 44 38.04 25.08 -25.14
C SER A 44 37.93 26.55 -25.51
N ASP A 45 36.79 26.94 -26.10
CA ASP A 45 36.61 28.27 -26.71
C ASP A 45 35.96 29.27 -25.74
N TYR A 46 35.72 28.85 -24.49
CA TYR A 46 34.99 29.62 -23.48
C TYR A 46 35.85 29.94 -22.26
N THR A 47 35.77 31.19 -21.81
CA THR A 47 36.24 31.59 -20.48
C THR A 47 35.10 31.50 -19.47
N TRP A 48 35.39 30.99 -18.28
CA TRP A 48 34.42 30.76 -17.22
C TRP A 48 34.63 31.72 -16.06
N THR A 49 33.51 32.21 -15.52
CA THR A 49 33.49 33.06 -14.33
C THR A 49 32.46 32.53 -13.36
N LYS A 50 32.79 32.52 -12.06
CA LYS A 50 31.88 32.20 -10.97
C LYS A 50 31.64 33.46 -10.16
N ASP A 51 30.39 33.92 -10.09
CA ASP A 51 29.99 35.10 -9.33
C ASP A 51 30.79 36.40 -9.66
N GLY A 52 31.48 36.41 -10.81
CA GLY A 52 32.33 37.52 -11.27
C GLY A 52 33.83 37.21 -11.27
N ASP A 53 34.27 36.21 -10.52
CA ASP A 53 35.67 35.80 -10.43
C ASP A 53 36.04 34.82 -11.55
N GLU A 54 37.25 34.96 -12.11
CA GLU A 54 37.75 34.05 -13.16
C GLU A 54 38.04 32.67 -12.58
N GLU A 55 37.49 31.65 -13.23
CA GLU A 55 37.66 30.26 -12.82
C GLU A 55 38.41 29.48 -13.90
N ALA A 56 39.48 28.80 -13.48
CA ALA A 56 40.20 27.89 -14.36
C ALA A 56 39.33 26.66 -14.65
N CYS A 57 38.90 26.55 -15.91
CA CYS A 57 38.12 25.44 -16.41
C CYS A 57 38.71 24.92 -17.73
N ASP A 58 39.22 23.69 -17.71
CA ASP A 58 39.85 23.06 -18.88
C ASP A 58 38.79 22.47 -19.83
N LYS A 59 38.47 21.18 -19.64
CA LYS A 59 37.42 20.46 -20.41
C LYS A 59 36.14 20.29 -19.58
N THR A 60 36.35 19.91 -18.33
CA THR A 60 35.29 19.70 -17.35
C THR A 60 35.80 20.08 -15.96
N LYS A 61 34.99 20.78 -15.18
CA LYS A 61 35.32 21.14 -13.80
C LYS A 61 34.28 20.56 -12.86
N SER A 62 34.75 19.80 -11.86
CA SER A 62 33.87 19.35 -10.78
C SER A 62 33.54 20.54 -9.88
N LEU A 63 32.25 20.75 -9.64
CA LEU A 63 31.70 21.69 -8.67
C LEU A 63 31.56 21.07 -7.28
N GLY A 64 31.98 19.81 -7.13
CA GLY A 64 31.90 19.04 -5.91
C GLY A 64 30.67 18.15 -5.84
N SER A 65 30.45 17.57 -4.66
CA SER A 65 29.34 16.68 -4.41
C SER A 65 28.01 17.43 -4.37
N LEU A 66 26.97 16.85 -4.95
CA LEU A 66 25.59 17.36 -4.85
C LEU A 66 25.11 17.46 -3.39
N TRP A 67 25.69 16.68 -2.47
CA TRP A 67 25.36 16.72 -1.04
C TRP A 67 25.76 18.03 -0.36
N ASN A 68 26.78 18.72 -0.88
CA ASN A 68 27.28 19.97 -0.33
C ASN A 68 26.51 21.20 -0.82
N ASP A 69 25.41 21.01 -1.56
CA ASP A 69 24.58 22.07 -2.14
C ASP A 69 25.45 23.14 -2.84
N PRO A 70 26.18 22.77 -3.91
CA PRO A 70 27.00 23.73 -4.63
C PRO A 70 26.09 24.77 -5.31
N ARG A 71 26.23 26.03 -4.88
CA ARG A 71 25.50 27.19 -5.40
C ARG A 71 26.45 28.18 -6.05
N GLY A 72 25.94 28.92 -7.03
CA GLY A 72 26.65 30.03 -7.65
C GLY A 72 26.15 30.33 -9.05
N VAL A 73 26.47 31.52 -9.55
CA VAL A 73 26.20 31.91 -10.93
C VAL A 73 27.45 31.66 -11.76
N TYR A 74 27.34 30.73 -12.72
CA TYR A 74 28.41 30.40 -13.64
C TYR A 74 28.13 31.02 -15.00
N CYS A 75 29.05 31.82 -15.49
CA CYS A 75 28.92 32.43 -16.80
C CYS A 75 30.06 32.00 -17.72
N ARG A 76 29.69 31.67 -18.96
CA ARG A 76 30.62 31.44 -20.05
C ARG A 76 30.64 32.63 -21.01
N THR A 77 31.82 32.98 -21.47
CA THR A 77 32.04 33.99 -22.51
C THR A 77 32.91 33.37 -23.59
N LYS A 78 32.52 33.49 -24.87
CA LYS A 78 33.41 33.05 -25.95
C LYS A 78 34.64 33.96 -26.02
N GLN A 79 35.80 33.39 -26.31
CA GLN A 79 37.01 34.18 -26.56
C GLN A 79 36.81 35.17 -27.71
N ASP A 80 36.14 34.72 -28.76
CA ASP A 80 35.60 35.59 -29.80
C ASP A 80 34.40 36.36 -29.23
N LYS A 81 34.63 37.60 -28.80
CA LYS A 81 33.65 38.54 -28.22
C LYS A 81 32.41 38.83 -29.10
N SER A 82 32.24 38.12 -30.22
CA SER A 82 31.06 38.14 -31.10
C SER A 82 29.82 37.51 -30.48
N ALA A 83 29.95 36.63 -29.47
CA ALA A 83 28.81 35.98 -28.84
C ALA A 83 28.45 36.61 -27.48
N PRO A 84 27.14 36.69 -27.15
CA PRO A 84 26.70 37.21 -25.85
C PRO A 84 27.12 36.27 -24.70
N LYS A 85 27.45 36.87 -23.55
CA LYS A 85 27.73 36.16 -22.30
C LYS A 85 26.51 35.33 -21.89
N SER A 86 26.70 34.04 -21.66
CA SER A 86 25.65 33.11 -21.23
C SER A 86 25.88 32.70 -19.78
N CYS A 87 24.91 32.95 -18.90
CA CYS A 87 25.00 32.65 -17.47
C CYS A 87 23.97 31.61 -17.06
N VAL A 88 24.37 30.70 -16.18
CA VAL A 88 23.51 29.71 -15.55
C VAL A 88 23.61 29.85 -14.04
N HIS A 89 22.47 29.94 -13.36
CA HIS A 89 22.41 29.92 -11.90
C HIS A 89 22.26 28.47 -11.45
N VAL A 90 23.30 27.94 -10.81
CA VAL A 90 23.29 26.57 -10.30
C VAL A 90 22.73 26.59 -8.89
N TYR A 91 21.62 25.87 -8.70
CA TYR A 91 20.97 25.70 -7.41
C TYR A 91 20.63 24.22 -7.23
N VAL A 92 21.35 23.54 -6.34
CA VAL A 92 21.21 22.09 -6.12
C VAL A 92 20.67 21.82 -4.74
N ARG A 93 19.37 21.51 -4.64
CA ARG A 93 18.78 21.07 -3.38
C ARG A 93 18.66 19.55 -3.35
N ARG A 94 19.68 18.85 -2.84
CA ARG A 94 19.53 17.43 -2.47
C ARG A 94 18.76 17.33 -1.16
N CYS A 95 17.88 16.33 -1.08
CA CYS A 95 17.10 16.04 0.11
C CYS A 95 17.60 14.71 0.69
N MET A 96 18.04 14.71 1.95
CA MET A 96 18.63 13.52 2.60
C MET A 96 17.61 12.40 2.86
N ASN A 97 16.30 12.69 2.85
CA ASN A 97 15.23 11.73 3.13
C ASN A 97 14.13 11.72 2.06
N CYS A 98 14.36 12.28 0.88
CA CYS A 98 13.35 12.23 -0.18
C CYS A 98 13.46 10.89 -0.89
N ILE A 99 12.37 10.13 -0.86
CA ILE A 99 12.21 8.94 -1.70
C ILE A 99 11.72 9.43 -3.05
N GLU A 100 12.34 8.94 -4.11
CA GLU A 100 11.80 9.09 -5.46
C GLU A 100 10.64 8.10 -5.60
N LEU A 101 9.41 8.57 -5.42
CA LEU A 101 8.23 7.75 -5.59
C LEU A 101 7.83 7.76 -7.06
N ASP A 102 8.22 6.70 -7.78
CA ASP A 102 7.69 6.43 -9.11
C ASP A 102 6.18 6.11 -9.02
N PRO A 103 5.32 6.53 -9.96
CA PRO A 103 3.91 6.18 -10.01
C PRO A 103 3.62 4.69 -9.79
N GLY A 104 4.51 3.78 -10.21
CA GLY A 104 4.39 2.35 -9.95
C GLY A 104 4.47 1.99 -8.46
N THR A 105 5.34 2.64 -7.69
CA THR A 105 5.44 2.42 -6.23
C THR A 105 4.20 2.90 -5.49
N ILE A 106 3.67 4.07 -5.88
CA ILE A 106 2.43 4.62 -5.31
C ILE A 106 1.26 3.69 -5.60
N ALA A 107 1.14 3.20 -6.84
CA ALA A 107 0.13 2.22 -7.21
C ALA A 107 0.26 0.92 -6.40
N GLY A 108 1.49 0.45 -6.18
CA GLY A 108 1.78 -0.72 -5.34
C GLY A 108 1.28 -0.56 -3.90
N PHE A 109 1.52 0.60 -3.28
CA PHE A 109 1.02 0.88 -1.94
C PHE A 109 -0.51 0.85 -1.87
N ILE A 110 -1.19 1.43 -2.85
CA ILE A 110 -2.67 1.45 -2.90
C ILE A 110 -3.22 0.03 -3.05
N VAL A 111 -2.65 -0.78 -3.94
CA VAL A 111 -3.10 -2.17 -4.15
C VAL A 111 -2.85 -3.01 -2.89
N ALA A 112 -1.69 -2.87 -2.27
CA ALA A 112 -1.36 -3.59 -1.03
C ALA A 112 -2.31 -3.22 0.12
N ASP A 113 -2.67 -1.95 0.24
CA ASP A 113 -3.61 -1.46 1.26
C ASP A 113 -5.02 -2.06 1.07
N ILE A 114 -5.52 -2.10 -0.17
CA ILE A 114 -6.82 -2.73 -0.48
C ILE A 114 -6.83 -4.21 -0.09
N ILE A 115 -5.77 -4.94 -0.41
CA ILE A 115 -5.64 -6.37 -0.05
C ILE A 115 -5.59 -6.53 1.47
N MET A 116 -4.82 -5.68 2.15
CA MET A 116 -4.69 -5.71 3.61
C MET A 116 -6.03 -5.46 4.29
N ILE A 117 -6.77 -4.44 3.87
CA ILE A 117 -8.11 -4.15 4.38
C ILE A 117 -9.05 -5.35 4.13
N GLY A 118 -8.99 -5.97 2.96
CA GLY A 118 -9.78 -7.16 2.65
C GLY A 118 -9.48 -8.35 3.57
N LEU A 119 -8.21 -8.61 3.84
CA LEU A 119 -7.79 -9.68 4.76
C LEU A 119 -8.24 -9.41 6.19
N ILE A 120 -8.08 -8.17 6.66
CA ILE A 120 -8.52 -7.75 8.00
C ILE A 120 -10.05 -7.90 8.12
N ALA A 121 -10.81 -7.42 7.14
CA ALA A 121 -12.27 -7.54 7.14
C ALA A 121 -12.71 -9.00 7.17
N THR A 122 -12.03 -9.87 6.42
CA THR A 122 -12.32 -11.32 6.39
C THR A 122 -12.02 -11.98 7.72
N ALA A 123 -10.88 -11.64 8.35
CA ALA A 123 -10.53 -12.13 9.67
C ALA A 123 -11.56 -11.71 10.73
N VAL A 124 -11.96 -10.44 10.75
CA VAL A 124 -13.01 -9.92 11.64
C VAL A 124 -14.33 -10.66 11.40
N TYR A 125 -14.72 -10.86 10.14
CA TYR A 125 -15.94 -11.59 9.80
C TYR A 125 -15.95 -13.02 10.36
N PHE A 126 -14.82 -13.74 10.29
CA PHE A 126 -14.72 -15.08 10.87
C PHE A 126 -14.78 -15.06 12.40
N VAL A 127 -14.13 -14.09 13.05
CA VAL A 127 -14.14 -13.95 14.52
C VAL A 127 -15.55 -13.57 15.03
N SER A 128 -16.24 -12.64 14.38
CA SER A 128 -17.61 -12.27 14.76
C SER A 128 -18.65 -13.34 14.36
N GLY A 129 -18.40 -14.07 13.27
CA GLY A 129 -19.28 -15.12 12.77
C GLY A 129 -19.17 -16.43 13.55
N SER A 130 -18.06 -16.69 14.25
CA SER A 130 -17.91 -17.89 15.09
C SER A 130 -18.83 -17.88 16.31
N GLU A 131 -19.16 -16.71 16.87
CA GLU A 131 -20.13 -16.58 17.97
C GLU A 131 -21.55 -16.96 17.50
N LEU A 132 -21.96 -16.53 16.30
CA LEU A 132 -23.27 -16.88 15.72
C LEU A 132 -23.37 -18.34 15.25
N ARG A 133 -22.26 -18.96 14.80
CA ARG A 133 -22.25 -20.36 14.35
C ARG A 133 -22.17 -21.37 15.49
N ARG A 134 -21.76 -20.97 16.70
CA ARG A 134 -21.67 -21.87 17.87
C ARG A 134 -22.98 -22.01 18.64
N ALA A 135 -23.93 -21.10 18.45
CA ALA A 135 -25.29 -21.21 19.01
C ALA A 135 -26.11 -22.40 18.45
N GLY A 136 -25.68 -23.01 17.33
CA GLY A 136 -26.41 -24.11 16.67
C GLY A 136 -25.89 -25.53 16.94
N ARG A 137 -24.80 -25.69 17.71
CA ARG A 137 -24.20 -27.02 18.01
C ARG A 137 -24.15 -27.37 19.50
N ALA A 138 -25.01 -26.74 20.29
CA ALA A 138 -25.44 -27.27 21.60
C ALA A 138 -26.70 -28.15 21.50
N SER A 139 -27.05 -28.65 20.29
CA SER A 139 -28.00 -29.76 20.14
C SER A 139 -27.30 -31.08 20.49
N ASP A 140 -26.74 -31.13 21.69
CA ASP A 140 -26.30 -32.33 22.36
C ASP A 140 -27.56 -33.15 22.71
N LYS A 141 -28.20 -33.71 21.68
CA LYS A 141 -29.29 -34.70 21.79
C LYS A 141 -28.71 -36.08 22.07
N GLN A 142 -27.71 -36.13 22.94
CA GLN A 142 -27.31 -37.35 23.63
C GLN A 142 -27.43 -37.11 25.14
N ASN A 143 -28.65 -36.82 25.59
CA ASN A 143 -29.06 -37.28 26.92
C ASN A 143 -30.31 -38.17 26.77
N LEU A 144 -30.06 -39.44 26.48
CA LEU A 144 -30.97 -40.51 26.87
C LEU A 144 -31.05 -40.54 28.40
N ILE A 145 -32.03 -39.83 28.95
CA ILE A 145 -32.78 -40.18 30.16
C ILE A 145 -34.21 -39.66 29.85
N ASP A 146 -35.02 -40.36 29.07
CA ASP A 146 -35.83 -41.50 29.53
C ASP A 146 -36.54 -41.24 30.87
N LYS A 147 -37.27 -40.11 30.98
CA LYS A 147 -38.45 -39.91 31.84
C LYS A 147 -39.38 -38.81 31.29
N ASP A 148 -39.94 -39.04 30.10
CA ASP A 148 -41.14 -38.35 29.62
C ASP A 148 -42.41 -38.86 30.36
N ALA A 149 -42.36 -38.92 31.69
CA ALA A 149 -43.52 -39.33 32.50
C ALA A 149 -43.77 -38.39 33.68
N GLU A 150 -43.25 -37.16 33.64
CA GLU A 150 -43.35 -36.23 34.76
C GLU A 150 -43.78 -34.82 34.35
N TYR A 151 -44.60 -34.70 33.31
CA TYR A 151 -45.46 -33.53 33.13
C TYR A 151 -46.85 -33.96 32.67
N GLN A 152 -47.61 -34.56 33.59
CA GLN A 152 -49.07 -34.49 33.47
C GLN A 152 -49.52 -33.18 34.13
N VAL A 153 -49.91 -32.20 33.32
CA VAL A 153 -50.33 -30.88 33.79
C VAL A 153 -51.86 -30.76 33.71
N LEU A 154 -52.43 -30.42 34.88
CA LEU A 154 -53.81 -30.05 35.25
C LEU A 154 -54.79 -31.17 35.61
N GLY A 155 -55.05 -31.24 36.91
CA GLY A 155 -56.32 -31.72 37.46
C GLY A 155 -56.72 -30.90 38.69
N ARG A 156 -57.38 -29.76 38.52
CA ARG A 156 -58.28 -29.22 39.55
C ARG A 156 -59.71 -29.57 39.16
N ARG A 157 -60.10 -30.82 39.42
CA ARG A 157 -61.50 -31.23 39.57
C ARG A 157 -61.52 -32.23 40.72
N ASP A 158 -62.00 -31.75 41.85
CA ASP A 158 -62.45 -32.61 42.92
C ASP A 158 -63.55 -33.55 42.38
N ASN A 159 -63.53 -34.76 42.91
CA ASN A 159 -64.65 -35.68 43.08
C ASN A 159 -65.01 -36.60 41.89
N GLU A 160 -64.35 -37.76 41.77
CA GLU A 160 -64.95 -38.98 41.18
C GLU A 160 -64.21 -40.26 41.64
N GLN A 161 -64.99 -41.32 41.79
CA GLN A 161 -64.87 -42.43 42.76
C GLN A 161 -63.75 -43.47 42.53
N TYR A 162 -62.76 -43.18 41.69
CA TYR A 162 -61.73 -44.16 41.26
C TYR A 162 -60.27 -43.76 41.56
N SER A 163 -60.02 -42.66 42.27
CA SER A 163 -58.68 -42.15 42.58
C SER A 163 -57.92 -42.87 43.72
N HIS A 164 -58.50 -43.92 44.33
CA HIS A 164 -57.95 -44.55 45.54
C HIS A 164 -57.48 -46.00 45.37
N LEU A 165 -57.24 -46.44 44.14
CA LEU A 165 -56.69 -47.78 43.91
C LEU A 165 -55.16 -47.73 44.06
N ALA A 166 -54.68 -48.15 45.24
CA ALA A 166 -53.24 -48.30 45.49
C ALA A 166 -52.62 -49.37 44.54
N PRO A 167 -51.52 -49.06 43.84
CA PRO A 167 -50.81 -50.07 43.05
C PRO A 167 -50.19 -51.14 43.96
N ARG A 168 -50.49 -52.42 43.70
CA ARG A 168 -49.89 -53.57 44.40
C ARG A 168 -48.44 -53.79 43.94
N PRO A 169 -47.49 -54.05 44.86
CA PRO A 169 -46.11 -54.40 44.49
C PRO A 169 -46.04 -55.83 43.97
N LYS A 170 -45.44 -56.03 42.78
CA LYS A 170 -45.02 -57.37 42.31
C LYS A 170 -43.57 -57.62 42.74
N ARG A 171 -43.39 -58.67 43.55
CA ARG A 171 -42.10 -59.28 43.96
C ARG A 171 -41.64 -60.35 42.96
N GLY A 172 -40.32 -60.50 42.85
CA GLY A 172 -39.61 -61.69 42.36
C GLY A 172 -39.23 -61.62 40.87
N GLY A 173 -38.06 -62.06 40.42
CA GLY A 173 -37.00 -62.84 41.05
C GLY A 173 -36.35 -63.74 39.99
N TYR A 174 -35.02 -63.67 39.89
CA TYR A 174 -34.06 -64.37 39.00
C TYR A 174 -34.17 -64.12 37.48
#